data_AF-K9E9L0-F1
#
_entry.id   AF-K9E9L0-F1
#
_cell.length_a   1.000
_cell.length_b   1.000
_cell.length_c   1.000
_cell.angle_alpha   90.00
_cell.angle_beta   90.00
_cell.angle_gamma   90.00
#
_symmetry.space_group_name_H-M   'P 1'
#
loop_
_entity.id
_entity.type
_entity.pdbx_description
1 polymer ?
#
loop_
_entity_poly.entity_id
_entity_poly.type
_entity_poly.pdbx_seq_one_letter_code
_entity_poly.pdbx_strand_id
1 'polypeptide(L)'
;MKWIRIVFLIASIAFLFIIAYAIINSMVSYKYEIEESSNLYKINIEFATAYLKSHITWLWYFLGYVVISTIFLLISVFSKKNK
;
A
#
# COMPACT_ATOMS: atom_id res chain seq x y z
N MET A 1 19.41 8.64 14.36
CA MET A 1 20.38 7.74 13.68
C MET A 1 19.99 7.62 12.21
N LYS A 2 20.83 8.07 11.25
CA LYS A 2 20.53 7.97 9.81
C LYS A 2 20.22 6.53 9.38
N TRP A 3 20.95 5.57 9.96
CA TRP A 3 20.79 4.14 9.71
C TRP A 3 19.39 3.61 10.02
N ILE A 4 18.81 3.98 11.17
CA ILE A 4 17.45 3.55 11.57
C ILE A 4 16.41 4.03 10.55
N ARG A 5 16.56 5.26 10.02
CA ARG A 5 15.65 5.81 9.00
C ARG A 5 15.75 5.06 7.67
N ILE A 6 16.96 4.66 7.28
CA ILE A 6 17.18 3.86 6.05
C ILE A 6 16.54 2.48 6.20
N VAL A 7 16.79 1.79 7.31
CA VAL A 7 16.20 0.46 7.58
C VAL A 7 14.67 0.54 7.59
N PHE A 8 14.11 1.56 8.25
CA PHE A 8 12.67 1.77 8.29
C PHE A 8 12.07 2.04 6.90
N LEU A 9 12.77 2.81 6.05
CA LEU A 9 12.34 3.07 4.69
C LEU A 9 12.34 1.80 3.83
N ILE A 10 13.39 0.98 3.93
CA ILE A 10 13.47 -0.31 3.23
C ILE A 10 12.32 -1.23 3.64
N ALA A 11 12.06 -1.34 4.95
CA ALA A 11 10.94 -2.12 5.47
C ALA A 11 9.60 -1.58 4.94
N SER A 12 9.40 -0.26 4.93
CA SER A 12 8.17 0.38 4.44
C SER A 12 7.94 0.08 2.95
N ILE A 13 8.99 0.11 2.12
CA ILE A 13 8.91 -0.25 0.71
C ILE A 13 8.55 -1.74 0.54
N ALA A 14 9.17 -2.63 1.31
CA ALA A 14 8.83 -4.06 1.27
C ALA A 14 7.35 -4.30 1.65
N PHE A 15 6.87 -3.66 2.72
CA PHE A 15 5.46 -3.73 3.11
C PHE A 15 4.53 -3.18 2.05
N LEU A 16 4.90 -2.10 1.37
CA LEU A 16 4.11 -1.52 0.28
C LEU A 16 3.86 -2.55 -0.83
N PHE A 17 4.90 -3.28 -1.24
CA PHE A 17 4.77 -4.34 -2.24
C PHE A 17 3.92 -5.52 -1.77
N ILE A 18 4.09 -5.96 -0.52
CA ILE A 18 3.31 -7.05 0.06
C ILE A 18 1.82 -6.69 0.10
N ILE A 19 1.49 -5.48 0.56
CA ILE A 19 0.11 -5.00 0.64
C ILE A 19 -0.48 -4.83 -0.76
N ALA A 20 0.28 -4.25 -1.71
CA ALA A 20 -0.16 -4.11 -3.09
C ALA A 20 -0.46 -5.47 -3.73
N TYR A 21 0.40 -6.46 -3.52
CA TYR A 21 0.19 -7.84 -3.99
C TYR A 21 -1.08 -8.47 -3.40
N ALA A 22 -1.29 -8.31 -2.08
CA ALA A 22 -2.50 -8.80 -1.43
C ALA A 22 -3.76 -8.13 -2.00
N ILE A 23 -3.73 -6.82 -2.24
CA ILE A 23 -4.86 -6.09 -2.85
C ILE A 23 -5.14 -6.58 -4.27
N ILE A 24 -4.11 -6.80 -5.09
CA ILE A 24 -4.27 -7.34 -6.45
C ILE A 24 -4.93 -8.71 -6.41
N ASN A 25 -4.47 -9.61 -5.54
CA ASN A 25 -5.10 -10.93 -5.37
C ASN A 25 -6.55 -10.79 -4.91
N SER A 26 -6.85 -9.87 -3.99
CA SER A 26 -8.22 -9.58 -3.57
C SER A 26 -9.08 -9.01 -4.70
N MET A 27 -8.53 -8.20 -5.61
CA MET A 27 -9.26 -7.72 -6.80
C MET A 27 -9.59 -8.87 -7.76
N VAL A 28 -8.65 -9.80 -7.96
CA VAL A 28 -8.86 -10.99 -8.79
C VAL A 28 -9.93 -11.90 -8.18
N SER A 29 -9.84 -12.21 -6.89
CA SER A 29 -10.86 -12.99 -6.16
C SER A 29 -12.21 -12.27 -6.18
N TYR A 30 -12.25 -10.95 -5.95
CA TYR A 30 -13.50 -10.18 -6.03
C TYR A 30 -14.18 -10.33 -7.40
N LYS A 31 -13.43 -10.21 -8.49
CA LYS A 31 -14.00 -10.31 -9.85
C LYS A 31 -14.58 -11.70 -10.13
N TYR A 32 -13.81 -12.76 -9.87
CA TYR A 32 -14.19 -14.11 -10.31
C TYR A 32 -15.01 -14.90 -9.29
N GLU A 33 -14.82 -14.64 -8.00
CA GLU A 33 -15.45 -15.42 -6.91
C GLU A 33 -16.64 -14.70 -6.27
N ILE A 34 -16.72 -13.37 -6.39
CA ILE A 34 -17.77 -12.57 -5.75
C ILE A 34 -18.70 -11.93 -6.78
N GLU A 35 -18.16 -11.19 -7.75
CA GLU A 35 -18.95 -10.47 -8.76
C GLU A 35 -19.56 -11.41 -9.81
N GLU A 36 -18.78 -12.37 -10.33
CA GLU A 36 -19.21 -13.31 -11.37
C GLU A 36 -19.85 -14.60 -10.79
N SER A 37 -19.83 -14.75 -9.47
CA SER A 37 -20.40 -15.91 -8.78
C SER A 37 -21.94 -15.94 -8.89
N SER A 38 -22.48 -17.02 -9.43
CA SER A 38 -23.92 -17.35 -9.38
C SER A 38 -24.38 -17.92 -8.03
N ASN A 39 -23.46 -18.09 -7.06
CA ASN A 39 -23.75 -18.70 -5.78
C ASN A 39 -24.36 -17.71 -4.79
N LEU A 40 -25.53 -18.11 -4.27
CA LEU A 40 -26.45 -17.44 -3.34
C LEU A 40 -25.87 -17.15 -1.93
N TYR A 41 -24.55 -17.05 -1.75
CA TYR A 41 -24.02 -16.59 -0.47
C TYR A 41 -24.17 -15.06 -0.40
N LYS A 42 -24.87 -14.64 0.64
CA LYS A 42 -25.33 -13.29 1.03
C LYS A 42 -24.21 -12.24 1.21
N ILE A 43 -23.09 -12.34 0.51
CA ILE A 43 -22.04 -11.33 0.56
C ILE A 43 -22.63 -10.07 -0.08
N ASN A 44 -22.71 -9.01 0.71
CA ASN A 44 -23.11 -7.72 0.18
C ASN A 44 -21.99 -7.21 -0.74
N ILE A 45 -22.22 -7.27 -2.05
CA ILE A 45 -21.29 -6.83 -3.10
C ILE A 45 -20.87 -5.37 -2.88
N GLU A 46 -21.81 -4.52 -2.41
CA GLU A 46 -21.54 -3.12 -2.09
C GLU A 46 -20.52 -3.01 -0.95
N PHE A 47 -20.67 -3.84 0.09
CA PHE A 47 -19.72 -3.89 1.21
C PHE A 47 -18.35 -4.37 0.76
N ALA A 48 -18.27 -5.43 -0.05
CA ALA A 48 -17.01 -5.94 -0.59
C ALA A 48 -16.31 -4.89 -1.49
N THR A 49 -17.07 -4.19 -2.32
CA THR A 49 -16.57 -3.08 -3.15
C THR A 49 -16.02 -1.95 -2.29
N ALA A 50 -16.77 -1.53 -1.26
CA ALA A 50 -16.36 -0.46 -0.35
C ALA A 50 -15.09 -0.82 0.43
N TYR A 51 -14.99 -2.07 0.88
CA TYR A 51 -13.80 -2.61 1.55
C TYR A 51 -12.56 -2.53 0.65
N LEU A 52 -12.66 -3.05 -0.57
CA LEU A 52 -11.56 -3.05 -1.54
C LEU A 52 -11.13 -1.63 -1.92
N LYS A 53 -12.10 -0.74 -2.16
CA LYS A 53 -11.86 0.68 -2.41
C LYS A 53 -11.13 1.34 -1.25
N SER A 54 -11.55 1.08 0.00
CA SER A 54 -10.89 1.60 1.20
C SER A 54 -9.43 1.13 1.27
N HIS A 55 -9.16 -0.15 1.02
CA HIS A 55 -7.79 -0.68 1.01
C HIS A 55 -6.91 -0.04 -0.07
N ILE A 56 -7.43 0.17 -1.28
CA ILE A 56 -6.72 0.89 -2.34
C ILE A 56 -6.44 2.34 -1.92
N THR A 57 -7.41 3.03 -1.32
CA THR A 57 -7.23 4.39 -0.80
C THR A 57 -6.14 4.45 0.27
N TRP A 58 -6.13 3.51 1.22
CA TRP A 58 -5.07 3.42 2.23
C TRP A 58 -3.70 3.12 1.62
N LEU A 59 -3.63 2.29 0.58
CA LEU A 59 -2.39 2.04 -0.15
C LEU A 59 -1.83 3.33 -0.78
N TRP A 60 -2.68 4.19 -1.34
CA TRP A 60 -2.26 5.50 -1.87
C TRP A 60 -1.70 6.42 -0.79
N TYR A 61 -2.34 6.50 0.38
CA TYR A 61 -1.81 7.27 1.50
C TYR A 61 -0.46 6.73 1.98
N PHE A 62 -0.32 5.40 2.05
CA PHE A 62 0.93 4.77 2.44
C PHE A 62 2.05 4.97 1.40
N LEU A 63 1.73 4.91 0.10
CA LEU A 63 2.65 5.26 -0.96
C LEU A 63 3.13 6.72 -0.82
N GLY A 64 2.19 7.65 -0.58
CA GLY A 64 2.52 9.06 -0.34
C GLY A 64 3.46 9.24 0.85
N TYR A 65 3.22 8.52 1.95
CA TYR A 65 4.11 8.49 3.11
C TYR A 65 5.54 8.02 2.75
N VAL A 66 5.67 6.94 1.98
CA VAL A 66 6.98 6.40 1.55
C VAL A 66 7.71 7.41 0.65
N VAL A 67 7.02 8.04 -0.29
CA VAL A 67 7.60 9.06 -1.19
C VAL A 67 8.11 10.26 -0.41
N ILE A 68 7.28 10.83 0.47
CA ILE A 68 7.65 11.98 1.31
C ILE A 68 8.84 11.62 2.20
N SER A 69 8.81 10.45 2.84
CA SER A 69 9.91 9.97 3.69
C SER A 69 11.22 9.81 2.92
N THR A 70 11.14 9.36 1.67
CA THR A 70 12.30 9.25 0.77
C THR A 70 12.89 10.62 0.45
N ILE A 71 12.06 11.61 0.11
CA ILE A 71 12.50 12.99 -0.17
C ILE A 71 13.22 13.59 1.05
N PHE A 72 12.63 13.48 2.24
CA PHE A 72 13.26 13.96 3.47
C PHE A 72 14.62 13.30 3.74
N LEU A 73 14.73 11.99 3.47
CA LEU A 73 15.99 11.27 3.61
C LEU A 73 17.04 11.80 2.66
N LEU A 74 16.71 11.98 1.37
CA LEU A 74 17.61 12.53 0.36
C LEU A 74 18.10 13.93 0.75
N ILE A 75 17.19 14.84 1.11
CA ILE A 75 17.55 16.20 1.58
C ILE A 75 18.53 16.11 2.76
N SER A 76 18.29 15.24 3.74
CA SER A 76 19.16 15.08 4.91
C SER A 76 20.55 14.49 4.60
N VAL A 77 20.68 13.78 3.49
CA VAL A 77 21.94 13.22 3.01
C VAL A 77 22.72 14.30 2.24
N PHE A 78 22.08 15.02 1.32
CA PHE A 78 22.72 16.02 0.47
C PHE A 78 23.02 17.34 1.20
N SER A 79 22.15 17.79 2.10
CA SER A 79 22.34 19.04 2.86
C SER A 79 23.59 19.02 3.76
N LYS A 80 24.08 17.83 4.14
CA LYS A 80 25.26 17.70 5.01
C LYS A 80 26.60 17.88 4.28
N LYS A 81 26.60 18.00 2.94
CA LYS A 81 27.82 18.14 2.12
C LYS A 81 28.33 19.59 2.00
N ASN A 82 27.56 20.58 2.48
CA ASN A 82 27.91 22.01 2.43
C ASN A 82 28.47 22.56 3.76
N LYS A 83 29.18 21.74 4.55
CA LYS A 83 29.84 22.18 5.79
C LYS A 83 31.28 21.70 5.83
#